data_AF-A0A950KMF1-F1
#
_entry.id   AF-A0A950KMF1-F1
#
_cell.length_a   1.000
_cell.length_b   1.000
_cell.length_c   1.000
_cell.angle_alpha   90.00
_cell.angle_beta   90.00
_cell.angle_gamma   90.00
#
_symmetry.space_group_name_H-M   'P 1'
#
loop_
_entity.id
_entity.type
_entity.pdbx_description
1 polymer ?
#
loop_
_entity_poly.entity_id
_entity_poly.type
_entity_poly.pdbx_seq_one_letter_code
_entity_poly.pdbx_strand_id
1 'polypeptide(L)'
;MSTTASTKQGRETRERIVRAAAALMGQNGASATTLDDVRAATGVSKSQLYHYFGDKRGLVEAVVEHQCATVLGLQTHALAAVSSWEDLERWADLMVAIVEEQGARGGCPIGTLAAALSDVDEELRTSLSEAFRAWSDAIRG
;
A
#
# COMPACT_ATOMS: atom_id res chain seq x y z
N MET A 1 4.24 -29.25 -8.35
CA MET A 1 4.22 -29.00 -6.89
C MET A 1 5.65 -28.68 -6.45
N SER A 2 5.99 -27.40 -6.23
CA SER A 2 7.22 -27.01 -5.54
C SER A 2 6.98 -25.72 -4.76
N THR A 3 6.49 -25.88 -3.54
CA THR A 3 6.30 -24.82 -2.56
C THR A 3 7.59 -24.70 -1.77
N THR A 4 8.43 -23.71 -2.09
CA THR A 4 9.62 -23.42 -1.27
C THR A 4 9.17 -22.59 -0.08
N ALA A 5 9.27 -23.15 1.12
CA ALA A 5 9.06 -22.38 2.35
C ALA A 5 10.03 -21.18 2.35
N SER A 6 9.48 -19.96 2.31
CA SER A 6 10.27 -18.73 2.30
C SER A 6 11.07 -18.62 3.60
N THR A 7 12.40 -18.55 3.47
CA THR A 7 13.29 -18.32 4.62
C THR A 7 12.98 -16.95 5.24
N LYS A 8 13.28 -16.77 6.53
CA LYS A 8 13.09 -15.48 7.22
C LYS A 8 13.70 -14.31 6.43
N GLN A 9 14.93 -14.51 5.92
CA GLN A 9 15.65 -13.55 5.10
C GLN A 9 14.97 -13.25 3.76
N GLY A 10 14.31 -14.25 3.16
CA GLY A 10 13.53 -14.07 1.94
C GLY A 10 12.30 -13.19 2.16
N ARG A 11 11.59 -13.38 3.28
CA ARG A 11 10.44 -12.53 3.67
C ARG A 11 10.87 -11.09 3.94
N GLU A 12 11.92 -10.90 4.72
CA GLU A 12 12.48 -9.57 5.01
C GLU A 12 12.91 -8.83 3.74
N THR A 13 13.48 -9.56 2.78
CA THR A 13 13.85 -9.00 1.47
C THR A 13 12.61 -8.58 0.67
N ARG A 14 11.60 -9.44 0.56
CA ARG A 14 10.34 -9.12 -0.13
C ARG A 14 9.70 -7.88 0.48
N GLU A 15 9.55 -7.83 1.80
CA GLU A 15 8.96 -6.70 2.50
C GLU A 15 9.72 -5.39 2.27
N ARG A 16 11.06 -5.44 2.31
CA ARG A 16 11.89 -4.27 2.04
C ARG A 16 11.70 -3.74 0.62
N ILE A 17 11.56 -4.64 -0.36
CA ILE A 17 11.26 -4.24 -1.74
C ILE A 17 9.88 -3.59 -1.82
N VAL A 18 8.85 -4.19 -1.22
CA VAL A 18 7.49 -3.66 -1.24
C VAL A 18 7.42 -2.28 -0.58
N ARG A 19 8.06 -2.08 0.59
CA ARG A 19 8.13 -0.77 1.25
C ARG A 19 8.79 0.30 0.37
N ALA A 20 9.91 -0.04 -0.27
CA ALA A 20 10.60 0.89 -1.16
C ALA A 20 9.77 1.23 -2.40
N ALA A 21 9.14 0.23 -3.02
CA ALA A 21 8.25 0.44 -4.15
C ALA A 21 7.05 1.31 -3.77
N ALA A 22 6.42 1.06 -2.61
CA ALA A 22 5.30 1.85 -2.13
C ALA A 22 5.67 3.32 -1.91
N ALA A 23 6.86 3.58 -1.34
CA ALA A 23 7.37 4.95 -1.16
C ALA A 23 7.62 5.66 -2.50
N LEU A 24 8.25 4.97 -3.46
CA LEU A 24 8.50 5.52 -4.80
C LEU A 24 7.20 5.80 -5.55
N MET A 25 6.23 4.88 -5.49
CA MET A 25 4.93 5.05 -6.14
C MET A 25 4.10 6.15 -5.48
N GLY A 26 4.20 6.34 -4.17
CA GLY A 26 3.55 7.46 -3.47
C GLY A 26 4.13 8.82 -3.85
N GLN A 27 5.42 8.88 -4.19
CA GLN A 27 6.11 10.13 -4.58
C GLN A 27 5.96 10.44 -6.08
N ASN A 28 6.13 9.44 -6.93
CA ASN A 28 6.26 9.61 -8.38
C ASN A 28 5.02 9.15 -9.15
N GLY A 29 4.13 8.37 -8.51
CA GLY A 29 3.04 7.63 -9.16
C GLY A 29 3.44 6.21 -9.58
N ALA A 30 2.46 5.30 -9.59
CA ALA A 30 2.68 3.89 -9.95
C ALA A 30 3.12 3.70 -11.41
N SER A 31 2.56 4.47 -12.33
CA SER A 31 2.92 4.42 -13.75
C SER A 31 4.36 4.89 -14.00
N ALA A 32 4.80 5.94 -13.31
CA ALA A 32 6.15 6.51 -13.46
C ALA A 32 7.26 5.69 -12.77
N THR A 33 6.92 4.89 -11.76
CA THR A 33 7.88 4.07 -11.02
C THR A 33 8.27 2.82 -11.82
N THR A 34 9.55 2.60 -12.08
CA THR A 34 10.04 1.42 -12.83
C THR A 34 10.64 0.35 -11.90
N LEU A 35 10.80 -0.88 -12.40
CA LEU A 35 11.53 -1.93 -11.68
C LEU A 35 13.00 -1.55 -11.44
N ASP A 36 13.60 -0.76 -12.31
CA ASP A 36 14.99 -0.32 -12.15
C ASP A 36 15.13 0.75 -11.06
N ASP A 37 14.15 1.63 -10.89
CA ASP A 37 14.11 2.57 -9.75
C ASP A 37 14.06 1.81 -8.42
N VAL A 38 13.22 0.77 -8.36
CA VAL A 38 13.10 -0.08 -7.17
C VAL A 38 14.39 -0.85 -6.90
N ARG A 39 15.07 -1.34 -7.94
CA ARG A 39 16.41 -1.95 -7.79
C ARG A 39 17.42 -0.96 -7.27
N ALA A 40 17.46 0.25 -7.83
CA ALA A 40 18.39 1.29 -7.38
C ALA A 40 18.16 1.64 -5.90
N ALA A 41 16.91 1.72 -5.46
CA ALA A 41 16.55 2.02 -4.07
C ALA A 41 16.82 0.86 -3.09
N THR A 42 16.82 -0.39 -3.55
CA THR A 42 16.90 -1.57 -2.67
C THR A 42 18.21 -2.37 -2.82
N GLY A 43 19.01 -2.11 -3.86
CA GLY A 43 20.22 -2.86 -4.15
C GLY A 43 20.00 -4.34 -4.52
N VAL A 44 18.75 -4.76 -4.78
CA VAL A 44 18.47 -6.14 -5.21
C VAL A 44 18.75 -6.32 -6.70
N SER A 45 19.11 -7.55 -7.07
CA SER A 45 19.30 -7.91 -8.48
C SER A 45 17.96 -7.94 -9.24
N LYS A 46 18.04 -7.81 -10.57
CA LYS A 46 16.88 -8.03 -11.46
C LYS A 46 16.29 -9.42 -11.26
N SER A 47 17.13 -10.45 -11.20
CA SER A 47 16.68 -11.83 -10.95
C SER A 47 15.85 -11.97 -9.67
N GLN A 48 16.25 -11.30 -8.57
CA GLN A 48 15.49 -11.31 -7.32
C GLN A 48 14.13 -10.61 -7.45
N LEU A 49 14.04 -9.47 -8.13
CA LEU A 49 12.73 -8.83 -8.36
C LEU A 49 11.79 -9.73 -9.14
N TYR A 50 12.27 -10.31 -10.24
CA TYR A 50 11.47 -11.22 -11.06
C TYR A 50 11.10 -12.49 -10.29
N HIS A 51 11.99 -13.00 -9.44
CA HIS A 51 11.70 -14.13 -8.57
C HIS A 51 10.57 -13.85 -7.57
N TYR A 52 10.52 -12.66 -6.97
CA TYR A 52 9.52 -12.32 -5.96
C TYR A 52 8.18 -11.87 -6.55
N PHE A 53 8.19 -11.18 -7.68
CA PHE A 53 7.02 -10.44 -8.18
C PHE A 53 6.62 -10.81 -9.61
N GLY A 54 7.45 -11.57 -10.34
CA GLY A 54 7.22 -11.90 -11.74
C GLY A 54 7.45 -10.71 -12.68
N ASP A 55 6.68 -9.65 -12.51
CA ASP A 55 6.73 -8.44 -13.33
C ASP A 55 6.38 -7.16 -12.53
N LYS A 56 6.21 -6.03 -13.23
CA LYS A 56 5.81 -4.76 -12.61
C LYS A 56 4.40 -4.85 -12.02
N ARG A 57 3.48 -5.58 -12.65
CA ARG A 57 2.10 -5.71 -12.18
C ARG A 57 2.05 -6.45 -10.85
N GLY A 58 2.76 -7.57 -10.72
CA GLY A 58 2.85 -8.31 -9.46
C GLY A 58 3.52 -7.52 -8.34
N LEU A 59 4.45 -6.60 -8.66
CA LEU A 59 4.99 -5.67 -7.67
C LEU A 59 3.94 -4.63 -7.24
N VAL A 60 3.18 -4.08 -8.18
CA VAL A 60 2.09 -3.13 -7.89
C VAL A 60 1.02 -3.79 -7.01
N GLU A 61 0.64 -5.04 -7.32
CA GLU A 61 -0.30 -5.83 -6.51
C GLU A 61 0.19 -5.98 -5.07
N ALA A 62 1.45 -6.37 -4.87
CA ALA A 62 2.05 -6.48 -3.54
C ALA A 62 2.12 -5.12 -2.81
N VAL A 63 2.27 -4.01 -3.53
CA VAL A 63 2.20 -2.65 -2.97
C VAL A 63 0.77 -2.29 -2.56
N VAL A 64 -0.23 -2.62 -3.38
CA VAL A 64 -1.65 -2.44 -3.05
C VAL A 64 -1.99 -3.21 -1.77
N GLU A 65 -1.67 -4.50 -1.70
CA GLU A 65 -1.87 -5.32 -0.49
C GLU A 65 -1.23 -4.69 0.74
N HIS A 66 0.02 -4.25 0.61
CA HIS A 66 0.76 -3.63 1.71
C HIS A 66 0.11 -2.32 2.17
N GLN A 67 -0.24 -1.43 1.25
CA GLN A 67 -0.87 -0.16 1.59
C GLN A 67 -2.26 -0.37 2.21
N CYS A 68 -3.05 -1.29 1.67
CA CYS A 68 -4.33 -1.68 2.25
C CYS A 68 -4.16 -2.18 3.69
N ALA A 69 -3.22 -3.11 3.92
CA ALA A 69 -2.95 -3.62 5.26
C ALA A 69 -2.44 -2.55 6.23
N THR A 70 -1.55 -1.65 5.78
CA THR A 70 -1.02 -0.56 6.61
C THR A 70 -2.11 0.42 7.00
N VAL A 71 -2.93 0.87 6.05
CA VAL A 71 -3.94 1.88 6.34
C VAL A 71 -5.14 1.28 7.07
N LEU A 72 -5.61 0.08 6.70
CA LEU A 72 -6.66 -0.62 7.47
C LEU A 72 -6.19 -0.99 8.87
N GLY A 73 -4.94 -1.46 9.02
CA GLY A 73 -4.40 -1.80 10.34
C GLY A 73 -4.38 -0.61 11.30
N LEU A 74 -4.04 0.58 10.78
CA LEU A 74 -4.01 1.81 11.57
C LEU A 74 -5.41 2.38 11.84
N GLN A 75 -6.26 2.44 10.82
CA GLN A 75 -7.53 3.16 10.89
C GLN A 75 -8.68 2.33 11.43
N THR A 76 -8.75 1.02 11.14
CA THR A 76 -9.93 0.22 11.50
C THR A 76 -10.15 0.17 13.01
N HIS A 77 -9.09 0.08 13.82
CA HIS A 77 -9.22 0.13 15.28
C HIS A 77 -9.66 1.51 15.78
N ALA A 78 -9.12 2.59 15.21
CA ALA A 78 -9.49 3.95 15.59
C ALA A 78 -10.94 4.27 15.18
N LEU A 79 -11.36 3.85 13.98
CA LEU A 79 -12.71 4.02 13.46
C LEU A 79 -13.74 3.18 14.23
N ALA A 80 -13.42 1.95 14.61
CA ALA A 80 -14.31 1.10 15.40
C ALA A 80 -14.60 1.67 16.80
N ALA A 81 -13.74 2.56 17.32
CA ALA A 81 -13.94 3.24 18.59
C ALA A 81 -14.77 4.53 18.47
N VAL A 82 -15.11 4.96 17.25
CA VAL A 82 -15.89 6.19 17.01
C VAL A 82 -17.34 5.96 17.42
N SER A 83 -17.78 6.68 18.46
CA SER A 83 -19.15 6.60 19.00
C SER A 83 -19.85 7.96 19.06
N SER A 84 -19.11 9.03 18.73
CA SER A 84 -19.55 10.41 18.81
C SER A 84 -18.88 11.26 17.74
N TRP A 85 -19.38 12.47 17.55
CA TRP A 85 -18.75 13.45 16.66
C TRP A 85 -17.34 13.84 17.13
N GLU A 86 -17.13 13.95 18.45
CA GLU A 86 -15.82 14.26 19.03
C GLU A 86 -14.80 13.16 18.74
N ASP A 87 -15.21 11.88 18.76
CA ASP A 87 -14.32 10.78 18.39
C ASP A 87 -13.92 10.83 16.91
N LEU A 88 -14.85 11.24 16.04
CA LEU A 88 -14.59 11.43 14.61
C LEU A 88 -13.60 12.58 14.36
N GLU A 89 -13.75 13.70 15.09
CA GLU A 89 -12.79 14.82 15.03
C GLU A 89 -11.39 14.37 15.46
N ARG A 90 -11.27 13.62 16.56
CA ARG A 90 -9.97 13.07 16.99
C ARG A 90 -9.35 12.13 15.96
N TRP A 91 -10.16 11.30 15.31
CA TRP A 91 -9.67 10.46 14.20
C TRP A 91 -9.19 11.32 13.01
N ALA A 92 -9.92 12.37 12.65
CA ALA A 92 -9.52 13.28 11.58
C ALA A 92 -8.21 14.00 11.91
N ASP A 93 -8.03 14.47 13.14
CA ASP A 93 -6.80 15.11 13.61
C ASP A 93 -5.60 14.16 13.57
N LEU A 94 -5.79 12.88 13.93
CA LEU A 94 -4.75 11.85 13.78
C LEU A 94 -4.34 11.68 12.31
N MET A 95 -5.31 11.67 11.39
CA MET A 95 -5.03 11.57 9.96
C MET A 95 -4.28 12.79 9.43
N VAL A 96 -4.63 14.00 9.89
CA VAL A 96 -3.90 15.23 9.56
C VAL A 96 -2.47 15.15 10.06
N ALA A 97 -2.26 14.78 11.32
CA ALA A 97 -0.92 14.67 11.92
C ALA A 97 -0.02 13.68 11.15
N ILE A 98 -0.55 12.53 10.72
CA ILE A 98 0.20 11.56 9.92
C ILE A 98 0.66 12.16 8.58
N VAL A 99 -0.22 12.91 7.91
CA VAL A 99 0.11 13.55 6.63
C VAL A 99 1.13 14.67 6.82
N GLU A 100 1.02 15.43 7.91
CA GLU A 100 1.96 16.49 8.27
C GLU A 100 3.35 15.94 8.61
N GLU A 101 3.44 14.84 9.35
CA GLU A 101 4.72 14.14 9.63
C GLU A 101 5.42 13.67 8.35
N GLN A 102 4.64 13.36 7.31
CA GLN A 102 5.13 13.00 5.98
C GLN A 102 5.49 14.24 5.13
N GLY A 103 5.43 15.44 5.71
CA GLY A 103 5.73 16.71 5.05
C GLY A 103 4.63 17.18 4.11
N ALA A 104 3.39 16.70 4.27
CA ALA A 104 2.26 16.96 3.40
C ALA A 104 2.57 16.68 1.90
N ARG A 105 3.39 15.66 1.65
CA ARG A 105 3.79 15.21 0.30
C ARG A 105 3.35 13.78 0.09
N GLY A 106 2.91 13.48 -1.13
CA GLY A 106 2.26 12.22 -1.45
C GLY A 106 0.77 12.27 -1.14
N GLY A 107 -0.04 11.67 -2.01
CA GLY A 107 -1.49 11.59 -1.83
C GLY A 107 -1.90 10.48 -0.86
N CYS A 108 -3.21 10.25 -0.72
CA CYS A 108 -3.72 9.10 0.02
C CYS A 108 -3.10 7.80 -0.53
N PRO A 109 -2.46 6.95 0.29
CA PRO A 109 -1.73 5.78 -0.21
C PRO A 109 -2.59 4.81 -1.01
N ILE A 110 -3.85 4.62 -0.62
CA ILE A 110 -4.83 3.83 -1.38
C ILE A 110 -5.46 4.65 -2.50
N GLY A 111 -5.83 5.91 -2.23
CA GLY A 111 -6.53 6.77 -3.20
C GLY A 111 -5.71 7.08 -4.46
N THR A 112 -4.41 7.34 -4.31
CA THR A 112 -3.51 7.59 -5.45
C THR A 112 -3.31 6.32 -6.30
N LEU A 113 -3.21 5.15 -5.67
CA LEU A 113 -3.17 3.88 -6.39
C LEU A 113 -4.49 3.60 -7.10
N ALA A 114 -5.62 3.83 -6.45
CA ALA A 114 -6.95 3.67 -7.04
C ALA A 114 -7.12 4.57 -8.26
N ALA A 115 -6.77 5.86 -8.16
CA ALA A 115 -6.84 6.79 -9.28
C ALA A 115 -5.91 6.40 -10.45
N ALA A 116 -4.76 5.80 -10.16
CA ALA A 116 -3.81 5.38 -11.20
C ALA A 116 -4.20 4.05 -11.88
N LEU A 117 -4.92 3.18 -11.18
CA LEU A 117 -5.15 1.79 -11.59
C LEU A 117 -6.58 1.50 -12.01
N SER A 118 -7.57 2.31 -11.61
CA SER A 118 -8.99 2.02 -11.80
C SER A 118 -9.38 1.80 -13.26
N ASP A 119 -8.74 2.52 -14.18
CA ASP A 119 -9.13 2.53 -15.59
C ASP A 119 -8.28 1.58 -16.44
N VAL A 120 -7.28 0.94 -15.83
CA VAL A 120 -6.25 0.16 -16.54
C VAL A 120 -6.10 -1.27 -16.06
N ASP A 121 -6.55 -1.59 -14.84
CA ASP A 121 -6.48 -2.94 -14.28
C ASP A 121 -7.71 -3.26 -13.40
N GLU A 122 -8.61 -4.07 -13.95
CA GLU A 122 -9.90 -4.42 -13.31
C GLU A 122 -9.74 -5.24 -12.02
N GLU A 123 -8.69 -6.06 -11.93
CA GLU A 123 -8.43 -6.88 -10.76
C GLU A 123 -7.91 -6.02 -9.61
N LEU A 124 -6.91 -5.17 -9.89
CA LEU A 124 -6.41 -4.22 -8.89
C LEU A 124 -7.49 -3.21 -8.48
N ARG A 125 -8.35 -2.77 -9.42
CA ARG A 125 -9.52 -1.94 -9.12
C ARG A 125 -10.45 -2.64 -8.14
N THR A 126 -10.68 -3.94 -8.29
CA THR A 126 -11.53 -4.74 -7.40
C THR A 126 -10.92 -4.83 -6.00
N SER A 127 -9.63 -5.16 -5.88
CA SER A 127 -8.94 -5.21 -4.58
C SER A 127 -8.93 -3.87 -3.85
N LEU A 128 -8.73 -2.76 -4.57
CA LEU A 128 -8.81 -1.41 -4.00
C LEU A 128 -10.24 -1.06 -3.57
N SER A 129 -11.25 -1.47 -4.33
CA SER A 129 -12.66 -1.29 -3.98
C SER A 129 -13.03 -2.04 -2.70
N GLU A 130 -12.49 -3.24 -2.50
CA GLU A 130 -12.67 -4.02 -1.27
C GLU A 130 -12.05 -3.33 -0.06
N ALA A 131 -10.86 -2.74 -0.21
CA ALA A 131 -10.24 -1.96 0.86
C ALA A 131 -11.08 -0.73 1.25
N PHE A 132 -11.63 0.00 0.27
CA PHE A 132 -12.55 1.11 0.53
C PHE A 132 -13.85 0.65 1.23
N ARG A 133 -14.39 -0.52 0.86
CA ARG A 133 -15.55 -1.10 1.54
C ARG A 133 -15.25 -1.40 3.00
N ALA A 134 -14.09 -1.96 3.30
CA ALA A 134 -13.68 -2.25 4.68
C ALA A 134 -13.67 -0.98 5.57
N TRP A 135 -13.23 0.18 5.05
CA TRP A 135 -13.37 1.45 5.77
C TRP A 135 -14.83 1.89 5.94
N SER A 136 -15.63 1.82 4.88
CA SER A 136 -17.05 2.19 4.95
C SER A 136 -17.79 1.35 5.99
N ASP A 137 -17.52 0.05 6.05
CA ASP A 137 -18.16 -0.86 6.98
C ASP A 137 -17.73 -0.58 8.43
N ALA A 138 -16.46 -0.26 8.66
CA ALA A 138 -15.96 0.14 9.98
C ALA A 138 -16.62 1.42 10.53
N ILE A 139 -17.09 2.31 9.65
CA ILE A 139 -17.80 3.55 10.03
C ILE A 139 -19.29 3.30 10.22
N ARG A 140 -19.89 2.37 9.47
CA ARG A 140 -21.34 2.15 9.46
C ARG A 140 -21.85 1.37 10.68
N GLY A 141 -21.00 0.58 11.32
CA GLY A 141 -21.36 -0.29 12.44
C GLY A 141 -22.01 -1.59 11.99
#